data_AF-A0A7S2B054-F1
#
_entry.id   AF-A0A7S2B054-F1
#
_cell.length_a   1.000
_cell.length_b   1.000
_cell.length_c   1.000
_cell.angle_alpha   90.00
_cell.angle_beta   90.00
_cell.angle_gamma   90.00
#
_symmetry.space_group_name_H-M   'P 1'
#
loop_
_entity.id
_entity.type
_entity.pdbx_description
1 polymer ?
#
loop_
_entity_poly.entity_id
_entity_poly.type
_entity_poly.pdbx_seq_one_letter_code
_entity_poly.pdbx_strand_id
1 'polypeptide(L)'
;PFWPEGLGLVRGVFSALDFASAAKVWAETGDSEAASNHFEAAFRQLKALTLKTRAAVLQPETQAYGLHPATRYRFAGGRGGVGGAKVRSNSMPSIRVHEGGGLQ
;
A
#
# COMPACT_ATOMS: atom_id res chain seq x y z
N PRO A 1 -13.55 8.99 14.09
CA PRO A 1 -12.80 7.72 14.33
C PRO A 1 -13.78 6.68 14.89
N PHE A 2 -13.87 5.48 14.28
CA PHE A 2 -14.69 4.41 14.82
C PHE A 2 -13.91 3.72 15.95
N TRP A 3 -14.45 3.73 17.16
CA TRP A 3 -13.77 3.35 18.40
C TRP A 3 -13.45 1.85 18.64
N PRO A 4 -14.10 0.84 18.01
CA PRO A 4 -13.92 -0.54 18.45
C PRO A 4 -12.53 -1.14 18.16
N GLU A 5 -11.76 -0.56 17.24
CA GLU A 5 -10.44 -1.07 16.88
C GLU A 5 -9.27 -0.27 17.49
N GLY A 6 -9.55 0.85 18.17
CA GLY A 6 -8.49 1.69 18.77
C GLY A 6 -7.52 2.35 17.77
N LEU A 7 -7.82 2.33 16.47
CA LEU A 7 -6.90 2.79 15.40
C LEU A 7 -6.80 4.31 15.25
N GLY A 8 -7.52 5.08 16.07
CA GLY A 8 -7.57 6.55 15.94
C GLY A 8 -6.18 7.19 16.02
N LEU A 9 -5.38 6.79 17.02
CA LEU A 9 -4.02 7.30 17.21
C LEU A 9 -3.10 6.91 16.05
N VAL A 10 -3.07 5.62 15.69
CA VAL A 10 -2.22 5.12 14.60
C VAL A 10 -2.56 5.83 13.28
N ARG A 11 -3.86 5.97 12.96
CA ARG A 11 -4.30 6.67 11.74
C ARG A 11 -3.95 8.16 11.78
N GLY A 12 -4.09 8.82 12.92
CA GLY A 12 -3.69 10.23 13.08
C GLY A 12 -2.19 10.42 12.86
N VAL A 13 -1.36 9.67 13.60
CA VAL A 13 0.11 9.77 13.52
C VAL A 13 0.60 9.41 12.11
N PHE A 14 0.09 8.32 11.53
CA PHE A 14 0.53 7.91 10.20
C PHE A 14 0.10 8.88 9.11
N SER A 15 -1.10 9.46 9.20
CA SER A 15 -1.52 10.51 8.26
C SER A 15 -0.60 11.72 8.33
N ALA A 16 -0.18 12.14 9.54
CA ALA A 16 0.75 13.25 9.71
C ALA A 16 2.13 12.95 9.11
N LEU A 17 2.66 11.74 9.32
CA LEU A 17 3.92 11.31 8.71
C LEU A 17 3.82 11.19 7.18
N ASP A 18 2.70 10.70 6.65
CA ASP A 18 2.45 10.58 5.21
C ASP A 18 2.37 11.96 4.56
N PHE A 19 1.70 12.92 5.21
CA PHE A 19 1.67 14.32 4.78
C PHE A 19 3.06 14.96 4.80
N ALA A 20 3.81 14.80 5.90
CA ALA A 20 5.16 15.33 6.00
C ALA A 20 6.11 14.73 4.95
N SER A 21 5.95 13.44 4.61
CA SER A 21 6.70 12.83 3.52
C SER A 21 6.33 13.40 2.15
N ALA A 22 5.05 13.71 1.90
CA ALA A 22 4.61 14.34 0.66
C ALA A 22 5.09 15.80 0.56
N ALA A 23 5.06 16.54 1.68
CA ALA A 23 5.61 17.89 1.76
C ALA A 23 7.12 17.89 1.46
N LYS A 24 7.85 16.87 1.92
CA LYS A 24 9.25 16.66 1.55
C LYS A 24 9.41 16.47 0.02
N VAL A 25 8.61 15.60 -0.61
CA VAL A 25 8.64 15.43 -2.07
C VAL A 25 8.41 16.75 -2.78
N TRP A 26 7.38 17.50 -2.37
CA TRP A 26 7.08 18.80 -2.97
C TRP A 26 8.23 19.81 -2.80
N ALA A 27 8.84 19.88 -1.62
CA ALA A 27 9.96 20.78 -1.36
C ALA A 27 11.21 20.43 -2.16
N GLU A 28 11.44 19.14 -2.45
CA GLU A 28 12.61 18.66 -3.20
C GLU A 28 12.42 18.78 -4.72
N THR A 29 11.19 18.61 -5.24
CA THR A 29 10.93 18.55 -6.68
C THR A 29 10.22 19.79 -7.24
N GLY A 30 9.53 20.56 -6.40
CA GLY A 30 8.59 21.60 -6.82
C GLY A 30 7.30 21.07 -7.45
N ASP A 31 7.14 19.74 -7.57
CA ASP A 31 6.03 19.08 -8.24
C ASP A 31 4.91 18.71 -7.24
N SER A 32 3.80 19.43 -7.33
CA SER A 32 2.63 19.23 -6.46
C SER A 32 1.83 17.98 -6.83
N GLU A 33 1.85 17.55 -8.08
CA GLU A 33 1.17 16.32 -8.53
C GLU A 33 1.93 15.10 -7.99
N ALA A 34 3.25 15.09 -8.09
CA ALA A 34 4.09 14.04 -7.51
C ALA A 34 3.89 13.92 -5.99
N ALA A 35 3.83 15.04 -5.28
CA ALA A 35 3.56 15.06 -3.84
C ALA A 35 2.17 14.53 -3.49
N SER A 36 1.14 14.93 -4.25
CA SER A 36 -0.23 14.45 -4.05
C SER A 36 -0.35 12.96 -4.30
N ASN A 37 0.24 12.46 -5.40
CA ASN A 37 0.29 11.03 -5.72
C ASN A 37 1.03 10.23 -4.65
N HIS A 38 2.13 10.76 -4.11
CA HIS A 38 2.87 10.14 -3.00
C HIS A 38 2.01 10.02 -1.74
N PHE A 39 1.31 11.09 -1.36
CA PHE A 39 0.38 11.07 -0.23
C PHE A 39 -0.76 10.08 -0.45
N GLU A 40 -1.41 10.10 -1.61
CA GLU A 40 -2.51 9.20 -1.92
C GLU A 40 -2.11 7.73 -1.88
N ALA A 41 -0.93 7.40 -2.41
CA ALA A 41 -0.42 6.04 -2.38
C ALA A 41 -0.28 5.52 -0.94
N ALA A 42 0.24 6.35 -0.03
CA ALA A 42 0.35 6.03 1.39
C ALA A 42 -1.04 5.96 2.07
N PHE A 43 -1.92 6.92 1.79
CA PHE A 43 -3.26 6.99 2.38
C PHE A 43 -4.13 5.78 2.00
N ARG A 44 -3.99 5.24 0.78
CA ARG A 44 -4.66 3.99 0.36
C ARG A 44 -4.28 2.81 1.27
N GLN A 45 -3.02 2.71 1.67
CA GLN A 45 -2.56 1.70 2.63
C GLN A 45 -3.17 1.93 4.02
N LEU A 46 -3.18 3.18 4.47
CA LEU A 46 -3.73 3.54 5.78
C LEU A 46 -5.23 3.25 5.89
N LYS A 47 -5.99 3.46 4.82
CA LYS A 47 -7.41 3.10 4.75
C LYS A 47 -7.64 1.59 4.86
N ALA A 48 -6.74 0.79 4.30
CA ALA A 48 -6.81 -0.67 4.37
C ALA A 48 -6.40 -1.21 5.75
N LEU A 49 -5.83 -0.39 6.63
CA LEU A 49 -5.40 -0.79 7.96
C LEU A 49 -6.60 -1.01 8.90
N THR A 50 -6.77 -2.26 9.32
CA THR A 50 -7.67 -2.74 10.37
C THR A 50 -6.87 -3.60 11.34
N LEU A 51 -7.45 -3.98 12.48
CA LEU A 51 -6.81 -4.97 13.37
C LEU A 51 -6.50 -6.29 12.63
N LYS A 52 -7.40 -6.74 11.75
CA LYS A 52 -7.26 -8.00 11.00
C LYS A 52 -6.22 -7.91 9.87
N THR A 53 -6.08 -6.75 9.25
CA THR A 53 -5.19 -6.55 8.10
C THR A 53 -3.83 -5.96 8.49
N ARG A 54 -3.60 -5.64 9.77
CA ARG A 54 -2.35 -5.06 10.27
C ARG A 54 -1.10 -5.74 9.73
N ALA A 55 -1.00 -7.06 9.88
CA ALA A 55 0.20 -7.81 9.48
C ALA A 55 0.44 -7.80 7.97
N ALA A 56 -0.63 -7.66 7.16
CA ALA A 56 -0.57 -7.60 5.72
C ALA A 56 -0.25 -6.19 5.18
N VAL A 57 -0.69 -5.15 5.90
CA VAL A 57 -0.51 -3.75 5.48
C VAL A 57 0.82 -3.19 5.99
N LEU A 58 1.20 -3.49 7.24
CA LEU A 58 2.36 -2.92 7.91
C LEU A 58 3.60 -3.80 7.82
N GLN A 59 4.75 -3.14 7.82
CA GLN A 59 6.04 -3.80 8.04
C GLN A 59 6.12 -4.35 9.47
N PRO A 60 6.81 -5.48 9.71
CA PRO A 60 6.89 -6.09 11.03
C PRO A 60 7.84 -5.33 11.98
N GLU A 61 8.90 -4.73 11.44
CA GLU A 61 9.95 -4.05 12.21
C GLU A 61 9.54 -2.60 12.51
N THR A 62 8.86 -2.38 13.63
CA THR A 62 8.35 -1.07 13.99
C THR A 62 9.45 -0.08 14.40
N GLN A 63 10.62 -0.56 14.84
CA GLN A 63 11.73 0.32 15.21
C GLN A 63 12.37 0.98 13.97
N ALA A 64 12.17 0.41 12.79
CA ALA A 64 12.64 0.96 11.52
C ALA A 64 11.67 1.98 10.90
N TYR A 65 10.56 2.31 11.58
CA TYR A 65 9.57 3.24 11.05
C TYR A 65 10.14 4.66 10.99
N GLY A 66 10.21 5.20 9.78
CA GLY A 66 10.59 6.58 9.54
C GLY A 66 9.52 7.36 8.79
N LEU A 67 9.94 8.53 8.31
CA LEU A 67 9.10 9.45 7.55
C LEU A 67 8.60 8.81 6.25
N HIS A 68 9.48 8.10 5.53
CA HIS A 68 9.14 7.52 4.23
C HIS A 68 8.09 6.40 4.35
N PRO A 69 6.97 6.43 3.61
CA PRO A 69 5.87 5.46 3.75
C PRO A 69 6.30 3.99 3.58
N ALA A 70 7.30 3.70 2.74
CA ALA A 70 7.79 2.33 2.53
C ALA A 70 8.44 1.67 3.75
N THR A 71 8.88 2.46 4.75
CA THR A 71 9.37 1.90 6.01
C THR A 71 8.23 1.41 6.90
N ARG A 72 6.99 1.85 6.63
CA ARG A 72 5.79 1.58 7.44
C ARG A 72 4.82 0.63 6.73
N TYR A 73 4.54 0.87 5.45
CA TYR A 73 3.61 0.07 4.64
C TYR A 73 4.35 -0.85 3.69
N ARG A 74 3.86 -2.09 3.54
CA ARG A 74 4.45 -3.08 2.63
C ARG A 74 4.30 -2.73 1.16
N PHE A 75 3.22 -2.04 0.79
CA PHE A 75 2.85 -1.79 -0.61
C PHE A 75 2.84 -0.31 -1.00
N ALA A 76 3.53 0.56 -0.26
CA ALA A 76 3.62 1.98 -0.60
C ALA A 76 4.27 2.26 -1.98
N GLY A 77 5.00 1.31 -2.56
CA GLY A 77 5.57 1.40 -3.91
C GLY A 77 4.72 0.79 -5.04
N GLY A 78 3.49 0.33 -4.75
CA GLY A 78 2.69 -0.47 -5.67
C GLY A 78 1.57 0.31 -6.38
N ARG A 79 1.81 0.70 -7.64
CA ARG A 79 0.83 1.10 -8.68
C ARG A 79 0.02 2.38 -8.41
N GLY A 80 0.68 3.52 -8.56
CA GLY A 80 0.03 4.84 -8.64
C GLY A 80 0.76 5.90 -9.47
N GLY A 81 1.78 5.54 -10.24
CA GLY A 81 2.54 6.47 -11.09
C GLY A 81 2.85 5.83 -12.44
N VAL A 82 2.46 6.53 -13.50
CA VAL A 82 2.91 6.51 -14.90
C VAL A 82 4.02 5.49 -15.25
N GLY A 83 3.70 4.55 -16.16
CA GLY A 83 4.70 3.90 -17.03
C GLY A 83 5.38 2.61 -16.55
N GLY A 84 4.95 1.47 -17.12
CA GLY A 84 5.86 0.40 -17.54
C GLY A 84 6.62 -0.43 -16.49
N ALA A 85 6.03 -1.56 -16.07
CA ALA A 85 6.66 -2.88 -16.14
C ALA A 85 5.73 -3.94 -15.52
N LYS A 86 5.15 -4.76 -16.39
CA LYS A 86 4.29 -5.89 -16.04
C LYS A 86 5.19 -7.02 -15.53
N VAL A 87 5.57 -6.99 -14.26
CA VAL A 87 6.13 -8.19 -13.61
C VAL A 87 4.98 -9.18 -13.44
N ARG A 88 4.83 -10.05 -14.44
CA ARG A 88 3.94 -11.21 -14.40
C ARG A 88 4.44 -12.13 -13.31
N SER A 89 3.75 -12.16 -12.18
CA SER A 89 3.97 -13.19 -11.18
C SER A 89 3.51 -14.52 -11.76
N ASN A 90 4.46 -15.36 -12.13
CA ASN A 90 4.27 -16.74 -12.57
C ASN A 90 3.96 -17.59 -11.32
N SER A 91 2.72 -17.60 -10.87
CA SER A 91 2.22 -18.58 -9.89
C SER A 91 0.70 -18.55 -9.84
N MET A 92 0.09 -19.14 -10.86
CA MET A 92 -1.26 -19.68 -10.80
C MET A 92 -1.19 -21.04 -11.51
N PRO A 93 -1.37 -22.17 -10.83
CA PRO A 93 -1.51 -23.44 -11.51
C PRO A 93 -2.82 -23.39 -12.31
N SER A 94 -2.73 -23.62 -13.61
CA SER A 94 -3.91 -23.74 -14.47
C SER A 94 -4.74 -24.95 -14.01
N ILE A 95 -5.96 -24.69 -13.56
CA ILE A 95 -7.00 -25.71 -13.44
C ILE A 95 -7.14 -26.36 -14.82
N ARG A 96 -6.77 -27.63 -14.95
CA ARG A 96 -7.10 -28.44 -16.12
C ARG A 96 -8.60 -28.74 -16.05
N VAL A 97 -9.36 -28.15 -16.95
CA VAL A 97 -10.69 -28.64 -17.29
C VAL A 97 -10.49 -29.98 -18.00
N HIS A 98 -10.96 -31.06 -17.40
CA HIS A 98 -10.93 -32.38 -18.01
C HIS A 98 -12.12 -32.48 -18.99
N GLU A 99 -11.93 -32.02 -20.23
CA GLU A 99 -12.81 -32.37 -21.34
C GLU A 99 -12.34 -33.69 -21.94
N GLY A 100 -13.15 -34.73 -21.76
CA GLY A 100 -13.16 -35.97 -22.53
C GLY A 100 -14.56 -36.55 -22.36
N GLY A 101 -15.45 -36.33 -23.32
CA GLY A 101 -15.66 -37.28 -24.43
C GLY A 101 -16.72 -38.29 -23.96
N GLY A 102 -17.97 -38.22 -24.36
CA GLY A 102 -18.41 -38.35 -25.75
C GLY A 102 -18.77 -39.82 -26.00
N LEU A 103 -20.07 -40.10 -26.00
CA LEU A 103 -20.77 -41.21 -26.68
C LEU A 103 -20.20 -42.63 -26.56
N GLN A 104 -20.91 -43.48 -25.81
CA GLN A 104 -21.58 -44.68 -26.34
C GLN A 104 -22.72 -45.10 -25.40
#